data_AF-A0A399Y9Q9-F1
#
_entry.id   AF-A0A399Y9Q9-F1
#
_cell.length_a   1.000
_cell.length_b   1.000
_cell.length_c   1.000
_cell.angle_alpha   90.00
_cell.angle_beta   90.00
_cell.angle_gamma   90.00
#
_symmetry.space_group_name_H-M   'P 1'
#
loop_
_entity.id
_entity.type
_entity.pdbx_description
1 polymer ?
#
loop_
_entity_poly.entity_id
_entity_poly.type
_entity_poly.pdbx_seq_one_letter_code
_entity_poly.pdbx_strand_id
1 'polypeptide(L)'
;MIAVVLLAAGQGVRMNSKKQKILHEVGGRPMILHAFLAAGQVADMPPVLVVGPGETGVRALIGDRARYVVQPEPLGTGHATMRGACARSSRWPRRGDGRTPTNCWTSAS
;
A
#
# COMPACT_ATOMS: atom_id res chain seq x y z
N MET A 1 19.30 -7.38 -1.45
CA MET A 1 18.33 -6.31 -1.74
C MET A 1 16.99 -6.66 -1.09
N ILE A 2 16.52 -5.85 -0.15
CA ILE A 2 15.29 -6.03 0.64
C ILE A 2 14.22 -5.09 0.10
N ALA A 3 13.02 -5.63 -0.11
CA ALA A 3 11.84 -4.85 -0.49
C ALA A 3 10.73 -5.09 0.52
N VAL A 4 9.98 -4.04 0.82
CA VAL A 4 8.89 -4.08 1.81
C VAL A 4 7.57 -3.75 1.14
N VAL A 5 6.57 -4.59 1.40
CA VAL A 5 5.19 -4.41 0.97
C VAL A 5 4.31 -4.28 2.22
N LEU A 6 3.61 -3.16 2.35
CA LEU A 6 2.67 -2.89 3.42
C LEU A 6 1.24 -3.13 2.93
N LEU A 7 0.56 -4.10 3.53
CA LEU A 7 -0.82 -4.44 3.19
C LEU A 7 -1.78 -3.56 4.00
N ALA A 8 -2.30 -2.53 3.36
CA ALA A 8 -3.15 -1.49 3.92
C ALA A 8 -4.56 -1.45 3.29
N ALA A 9 -4.93 -2.48 2.51
CA ALA A 9 -6.20 -2.54 1.79
C ALA A 9 -7.38 -3.08 2.61
N GLY A 10 -7.13 -3.61 3.82
CA GLY A 10 -8.17 -4.14 4.68
C GLY A 10 -8.95 -3.04 5.40
N GLN A 11 -10.28 -3.03 5.25
CA GLN A 11 -11.14 -2.05 5.91
C GLN A 11 -11.24 -2.21 7.43
N GLY A 12 -10.91 -3.39 7.98
CA GLY A 12 -10.93 -3.61 9.43
C GLY A 12 -12.34 -3.63 10.02
N VAL A 13 -13.28 -4.32 9.35
CA VAL A 13 -14.73 -4.39 9.66
C VAL A 13 -15.11 -4.79 11.10
N ARG A 14 -14.19 -5.33 11.90
CA ARG A 14 -14.43 -5.56 13.34
C ARG A 14 -14.38 -4.28 14.17
N MET A 15 -13.77 -3.21 13.65
CA MET A 15 -13.83 -1.89 14.22
C MET A 15 -15.00 -1.18 13.54
N ASN A 16 -16.09 -1.00 14.27
CA ASN A 16 -17.30 -0.31 13.81
C ASN A 16 -17.05 1.22 13.68
N SER A 17 -16.08 1.57 12.84
CA SER A 17 -15.56 2.92 12.65
C SER A 17 -15.49 3.23 11.17
N LYS A 18 -15.89 4.44 10.79
CA LYS A 18 -15.75 4.96 9.42
C LYS A 18 -14.27 5.14 9.03
N LYS A 19 -13.38 5.23 10.02
CA LYS A 19 -11.94 5.37 9.83
C LYS A 19 -11.30 3.99 9.69
N GLN A 20 -10.40 3.81 8.72
CA GLN A 20 -9.69 2.54 8.57
C GLN A 20 -8.83 2.24 9.80
N LYS A 21 -8.71 0.96 10.17
CA LYS A 21 -7.91 0.49 11.33
C LYS A 21 -6.51 1.11 11.38
N ILE A 22 -5.85 1.14 10.24
CA ILE A 22 -4.45 1.58 10.09
C ILE A 22 -4.24 3.09 10.28
N LEU A 23 -5.31 3.88 10.20
CA LEU A 23 -5.29 5.32 10.45
C LEU A 23 -5.65 5.67 11.90
N HIS A 24 -6.05 4.70 12.72
CA HIS A 24 -6.23 4.93 14.15
C HIS A 24 -4.88 5.13 14.83
N GLU A 25 -4.89 5.98 15.85
CA GLU A 25 -3.68 6.34 16.57
C GLU A 25 -3.34 5.31 17.64
N VAL A 26 -2.05 5.01 17.75
CA VAL A 26 -1.46 4.18 18.79
C VAL A 26 -0.23 4.94 19.28
N GLY A 27 -0.23 5.32 20.56
CA GLY A 27 0.85 6.16 21.13
C GLY A 27 0.98 7.53 20.46
N GLY A 28 -0.16 8.17 20.12
CA GLY A 28 -0.20 9.50 19.50
C GLY A 28 0.21 9.55 18.02
N ARG A 29 0.37 8.41 17.34
CA ARG A 29 0.70 8.35 15.91
C ARG A 29 -0.18 7.32 15.20
N PRO A 30 -0.59 7.56 13.93
CA PRO A 30 -1.34 6.57 13.16
C PRO A 30 -0.58 5.24 13.05
N MET A 31 -1.28 4.12 13.22
CA MET A 31 -0.69 2.77 13.24
C MET A 31 0.18 2.48 12.01
N ILE A 32 -0.25 2.90 10.81
CA ILE A 32 0.53 2.72 9.58
C ILE A 32 1.88 3.43 9.60
N LEU A 33 2.00 4.54 10.33
CA LEU A 33 3.22 5.31 10.37
C LEU A 33 4.34 4.54 11.08
N HIS A 34 4.02 3.78 12.13
CA HIS A 34 4.98 2.91 12.81
C HIS A 34 5.55 1.86 11.86
N ALA A 35 4.68 1.17 11.13
CA ALA A 35 5.10 0.17 10.14
C ALA A 35 5.90 0.80 8.98
N PHE A 36 5.50 1.98 8.52
CA PHE A 36 6.19 2.70 7.44
C PHE A 36 7.60 3.15 7.84
N LEU A 37 7.76 3.68 9.05
CA LEU A 37 9.07 4.09 9.57
C LEU A 37 10.00 2.90 9.74
N ALA A 38 9.50 1.78 10.28
CA ALA A 38 10.27 0.54 10.40
C ALA A 38 10.67 -0.01 9.02
N ALA A 39 9.76 0.00 8.05
CA ALA A 39 10.05 -0.40 6.67
C ALA A 39 11.17 0.44 6.05
N GLY A 40 11.19 1.75 6.31
CA GLY A 40 12.22 2.65 5.82
C GLY A 40 13.62 2.38 6.38
N GLN A 41 13.76 1.66 7.50
CA GLN A 41 15.07 1.29 8.06
C GLN A 41 15.71 0.10 7.35
N VAL A 42 14.91 -0.71 6.65
CA VAL A 42 15.37 -1.99 6.05
C VAL A 42 15.21 -2.04 4.54
N ALA A 43 14.38 -1.18 3.95
CA ALA A 43 14.09 -1.22 2.52
C ALA A 43 15.15 -0.47 1.70
N ASP A 44 15.69 -1.11 0.66
CA ASP A 44 16.62 -0.47 -0.28
C ASP A 44 15.92 0.51 -1.24
N MET A 45 14.59 0.43 -1.32
CA MET A 45 13.73 1.21 -2.21
C MET A 45 12.49 1.70 -1.46
N PRO A 46 11.81 2.75 -1.93
CA PRO A 46 10.55 3.20 -1.34
C PRO A 46 9.55 2.04 -1.14
N PRO A 47 8.98 1.85 0.07
CA PRO A 47 8.04 0.78 0.33
C PRO A 47 6.81 0.85 -0.58
N VAL A 48 6.24 -0.32 -0.89
CA VAL A 48 4.99 -0.43 -1.64
C VAL A 48 3.82 -0.54 -0.67
N LEU A 49 2.87 0.38 -0.72
CA LEU A 49 1.63 0.35 0.03
C LEU A 49 0.49 -0.16 -0.85
N VAL A 50 -0.10 -1.28 -0.46
CA VAL A 50 -1.30 -1.83 -1.09
C VAL A 50 -2.52 -1.27 -0.36
N VAL A 51 -3.33 -0.46 -1.03
CA VAL A 51 -4.48 0.25 -0.46
C VAL A 51 -5.79 -0.20 -1.12
N GLY A 52 -6.91 -0.01 -0.42
CA GLY A 52 -8.24 -0.32 -0.97
C GLY A 52 -8.74 0.77 -1.91
N PRO A 53 -9.91 0.57 -2.56
CA PRO A 53 -10.54 1.58 -3.40
C PRO A 53 -10.91 2.81 -2.57
N GLY A 54 -10.68 4.00 -3.12
CA GLY A 54 -11.07 5.27 -2.47
C GLY A 54 -10.28 5.61 -1.22
N GLU A 55 -9.18 4.92 -0.92
CA GLU A 55 -8.29 5.29 0.19
C GLU A 55 -7.58 6.62 -0.14
N THR A 56 -7.78 7.63 0.71
CA THR A 56 -7.10 8.93 0.60
C THR A 56 -6.29 9.31 1.84
N GLY A 57 -6.58 8.74 3.02
CA GLY A 57 -5.95 9.12 4.29
C GLY A 57 -4.51 8.64 4.42
N VAL A 58 -4.22 7.42 3.98
CA VAL A 58 -2.85 6.88 3.94
C VAL A 58 -2.02 7.66 2.92
N ARG A 59 -2.60 8.01 1.77
CA ARG A 59 -1.92 8.85 0.78
C ARG A 59 -1.64 10.26 1.30
N ALA A 60 -2.58 10.87 2.01
CA ALA A 60 -2.39 12.18 2.65
C ALA A 60 -1.29 12.16 3.72
N LEU A 61 -1.19 11.07 4.50
CA LEU A 61 -0.21 10.94 5.58
C LEU A 61 1.21 10.64 5.08
N ILE A 62 1.35 9.70 4.15
CA ILE A 62 2.66 9.22 3.71
C ILE A 62 3.18 10.03 2.52
N GLY A 63 2.29 10.52 1.66
CA GLY A 63 2.63 11.29 0.45
C GLY A 63 3.48 10.47 -0.50
N ASP A 64 4.35 11.13 -1.25
CA ASP A 64 5.12 10.46 -2.31
C ASP A 64 6.24 9.55 -1.77
N ARG A 65 6.43 9.45 -0.44
CA ARG A 65 7.48 8.61 0.18
C ARG A 65 7.28 7.11 -0.04
N ALA A 66 6.12 6.70 -0.56
CA ALA A 66 5.80 5.32 -0.90
C ALA A 66 5.33 5.17 -2.35
N ARG A 67 5.32 3.93 -2.84
CA ARG A 67 4.60 3.55 -4.06
C ARG A 67 3.25 2.98 -3.68
N TYR A 68 2.20 3.36 -4.38
CA TYR A 68 0.84 2.92 -4.07
C TYR A 68 0.33 1.93 -5.11
N VAL A 69 -0.36 0.89 -4.63
CA VAL A 69 -1.05 -0.09 -5.46
C VAL A 69 -2.46 -0.24 -4.93
N VAL A 70 -3.45 -0.10 -5.81
CA VAL A 70 -4.84 -0.32 -5.43
C VAL A 70 -5.18 -1.80 -5.56
N GLN A 71 -5.71 -2.37 -4.48
CA GLN A 71 -6.44 -3.63 -4.47
C GLN A 71 -7.94 -3.29 -4.66
N PRO A 72 -8.51 -3.52 -5.85
CA PRO A 72 -9.89 -3.14 -6.13
C PRO A 72 -10.89 -3.92 -5.29
N GLU A 73 -10.61 -5.20 -5.05
CA GLU A 73 -11.48 -6.10 -4.29
C GLU A 73 -10.70 -6.77 -3.15
N PRO A 74 -11.29 -6.90 -1.96
CA PRO A 74 -10.66 -7.50 -0.79
C PRO A 74 -10.61 -9.04 -0.87
N LEU A 75 -9.98 -9.58 -1.93
CA LEU A 75 -9.76 -11.01 -2.21
C LEU A 75 -8.71 -11.67 -1.28
N GLY A 76 -8.54 -11.15 -0.06
CA GLY A 76 -7.57 -11.64 0.91
C GLY A 76 -6.14 -11.12 0.73
N THR A 77 -5.27 -11.57 1.64
CA THR A 77 -3.88 -11.11 1.77
C THR A 77 -2.97 -11.63 0.65
N GLY A 78 -3.21 -12.85 0.13
CA GLY A 78 -2.44 -13.40 -0.98
C GLY A 78 -2.55 -12.54 -2.25
N HIS A 79 -3.77 -12.15 -2.61
CA HIS A 79 -4.01 -11.23 -3.72
C HIS A 79 -3.34 -9.87 -3.48
N ALA A 80 -3.43 -9.33 -2.25
CA ALA A 80 -2.78 -8.08 -1.88
C ALA A 80 -1.25 -8.15 -2.06
N THR A 81 -0.63 -9.23 -1.62
CA THR A 81 0.81 -9.48 -1.76
C THR A 81 1.22 -9.58 -3.23
N MET A 82 0.45 -10.32 -4.05
CA MET A 82 0.71 -10.45 -5.49
C MET A 82 0.70 -9.08 -6.19
N ARG A 83 -0.27 -8.22 -5.86
CA ARG A 83 -0.37 -6.86 -6.40
C ARG A 83 0.85 -6.01 -5.99
N GLY A 84 1.24 -6.07 -4.72
CA GLY A 84 2.42 -5.39 -4.21
C GLY A 84 3.73 -5.87 -4.86
N ALA A 85 3.87 -7.17 -5.08
CA ALA A 85 5.02 -7.77 -5.74
C ALA A 85 5.12 -7.35 -7.22
N CYS A 86 4.00 -7.31 -7.95
CA CYS A 86 3.95 -6.88 -9.35
C CYS A 86 4.46 -5.43 -9.51
N ALA A 87 4.06 -4.54 -8.60
CA ALA A 87 4.47 -3.13 -8.61
C ALA A 87 5.95 -2.88 -8.26
N ARG A 88 6.66 -3.92 -7.83
CA ARG A 88 8.12 -3.86 -7.63
C ARG A 88 8.89 -4.17 -8.91
N SER A 89 8.27 -4.83 -9.90
CA SER A 89 8.96 -5.23 -11.12
C SER A 89 9.61 -4.02 -11.82
N SER A 90 10.73 -4.25 -12.51
CA SER A 90 11.45 -3.21 -13.28
C SER A 90 10.59 -2.52 -14.35
N ARG A 91 9.43 -3.10 -14.62
CA ARG A 91 8.41 -2.64 -15.58
C ARG A 91 7.41 -1.65 -14.96
N TRP A 92 7.45 -1.45 -13.64
CA TRP A 92 6.59 -0.50 -12.95
C TRP A 92 7.14 0.93 -13.08
N PRO A 93 6.26 1.91 -13.31
CA PRO A 93 6.65 3.30 -13.49
C PRO A 93 7.53 3.81 -12.35
N ARG A 94 8.69 4.38 -12.70
CA ARG A 94 9.56 5.05 -11.72
C ARG A 94 8.99 6.45 -11.47
N ARG A 95 9.23 7.00 -10.27
CA ARG A 95 8.80 8.37 -9.92
C ARG A 95 9.05 9.33 -11.08
N GLY A 96 8.02 10.07 -11.48
CA GLY A 96 8.11 11.13 -12.49
C GLY A 96 7.88 10.70 -13.94
N ASP A 97 7.58 9.43 -14.22
CA ASP A 97 7.46 8.97 -15.61
C ASP A 97 6.08 9.19 -16.28
N GLY A 98 5.09 9.72 -15.53
CA GLY A 98 3.75 10.02 -16.03
C GLY A 98 2.96 8.81 -16.54
N ARG A 99 3.45 7.57 -16.39
CA ARG A 99 2.77 6.37 -16.89
C ARG A 99 1.91 5.76 -15.81
N THR A 100 0.61 5.70 -16.06
CA THR A 100 -0.32 4.88 -15.26
C THR A 100 -0.01 3.41 -15.54
N PRO A 101 0.22 2.57 -14.53
CA PRO A 101 0.63 1.17 -14.72
C PRO A 101 -0.57 0.34 -15.20
N THR A 102 -0.61 0.07 -16.50
CA THR A 102 -1.67 -0.69 -17.18
C THR A 102 -1.49 -2.21 -17.14
N ASN A 103 -0.32 -2.72 -16.74
CA ASN A 103 0.07 -4.12 -16.95
C ASN A 103 -0.02 -5.07 -15.73
N CYS A 104 -0.43 -4.58 -14.55
CA CYS A 104 -0.79 -5.44 -13.41
C CYS A 104 -2.33 -5.63 -13.28
N TRP A 105 -3.09 -5.24 -14.31
CA TRP A 105 -4.57 -5.14 -14.29
C TRP A 105 -5.33 -6.33 -14.89
N THR A 106 -4.69 -7.27 -15.59
CA THR A 106 -5.37 -8.40 -16.24
C THR A 106 -4.49 -9.64 -16.06
N SER A 107 -4.94 -10.70 -15.39
CA SER A 107 -6.04 -11.57 -15.81
C SER A 107 -6.86 -12.12 -14.64
N ALA A 108 -8.11 -11.71 -14.56
CA ALA A 108 -9.20 -12.58 -14.16
C ALA A 108 -10.24 -12.46 -15.28
N SER A 109 -9.96 -13.17 -16.38
CA SER A 109 -10.96 -13.59 -17.35
C SER A 109 -11.44 -14.97 -16.93
#